data_AF-A0A2A8PNH7-F1
#
_entry.id   AF-A0A2A8PNH7-F1
#
_cell.length_a   1.000
_cell.length_b   1.000
_cell.length_c   1.000
_cell.angle_alpha   90.00
_cell.angle_beta   90.00
_cell.angle_gamma   90.00
#
_symmetry.space_group_name_H-M   'P 1'
#
loop_
_entity.id
_entity.type
_entity.pdbx_description
1 polymer ?
#
loop_
_entity_poly.entity_id
_entity_poly.type
_entity_poly.pdbx_seq_one_letter_code
_entity_poly.pdbx_strand_id
1 'polypeptide(L)'
;GKYFGDVLDSVKRYLDSYPSETIYMRILQENSNAAVPDFLSAVRRYANSLPSGRHYTGGVTDQNPTLAQTRGKVVFCIDVLGYS
;
A
#
# COMPACT_ATOMS: atom_id res chain seq x y z
N GLY A 1 -1.48 17.40 12.42
CA GLY A 1 -2.28 16.58 11.48
C GLY A 1 -1.67 15.20 11.42
N LYS A 2 -2.42 14.18 11.01
CA LYS A 2 -1.83 12.86 10.73
C LYS A 2 -1.25 12.87 9.32
N TYR A 3 0.00 12.44 9.18
CA TYR A 3 0.66 12.26 7.90
C TYR A 3 0.51 10.82 7.42
N PHE A 4 0.78 10.57 6.14
CA PHE A 4 0.69 9.22 5.58
C PHE A 4 1.65 8.23 6.30
N GLY A 5 2.83 8.70 6.72
CA GLY A 5 3.76 7.91 7.53
C GLY A 5 3.15 7.40 8.85
N ASP A 6 2.36 8.22 9.55
CA ASP A 6 1.70 7.81 10.81
C ASP A 6 0.70 6.66 10.59
N VAL A 7 0.06 6.65 9.42
CA VAL A 7 -0.85 5.58 9.00
C VAL A 7 -0.07 4.29 8.75
N LEU A 8 1.06 4.36 8.04
CA LEU A 8 1.91 3.19 7.78
C LEU A 8 2.51 2.62 9.07
N ASP A 9 2.91 3.47 10.00
CA ASP A 9 3.40 3.03 11.31
C ASP A 9 2.32 2.30 12.11
N SER A 10 1.07 2.78 12.04
CA SER A 10 -0.07 2.14 12.68
C SER A 10 -0.36 0.76 12.06
N VAL A 11 -0.32 0.68 10.73
CA VAL A 11 -0.49 -0.57 9.98
C VAL A 11 0.61 -1.57 10.31
N LYS A 12 1.87 -1.12 10.39
CA LYS A 12 3.01 -1.95 10.77
C LYS A 12 2.80 -2.54 12.16
N ARG A 13 2.49 -1.72 13.16
CA ARG A 13 2.26 -2.19 14.54
C ARG A 13 1.09 -3.20 14.62
N TYR A 14 0.03 -2.96 13.86
CA TYR A 14 -1.10 -3.89 13.80
C TYR A 14 -0.67 -5.24 13.23
N LEU A 15 -0.01 -5.27 12.08
CA LEU A 15 0.42 -6.52 11.44
C LEU A 15 1.55 -7.23 12.22
N ASP A 16 2.35 -6.50 13.00
CA ASP A 16 3.31 -7.10 13.95
C ASP A 16 2.58 -7.82 15.10
N SER A 17 1.42 -7.31 15.53
CA SER A 17 0.60 -7.92 16.59
C SER A 17 -0.28 -9.06 16.05
N TYR A 18 -0.69 -8.98 14.78
CA TYR A 18 -1.61 -9.90 14.12
C TYR A 18 -1.05 -10.36 12.76
N PRO A 19 -0.01 -11.20 12.74
CA PRO A 19 0.70 -11.55 11.51
C PRO A 19 -0.10 -12.42 10.52
N SER A 20 -1.24 -12.98 10.95
CA SER A 20 -2.16 -13.71 10.07
C SER A 20 -3.08 -12.80 9.25
N GLU A 21 -3.24 -11.54 9.67
CA GLU A 21 -4.15 -10.59 9.05
C GLU A 21 -3.54 -9.98 7.78
N THR A 22 -4.40 -9.38 6.97
CA THR A 22 -4.02 -8.62 5.77
C THR A 22 -4.78 -7.31 5.75
N ILE A 23 -4.15 -6.25 5.23
CA ILE A 23 -4.78 -4.94 5.10
C ILE A 23 -4.80 -4.53 3.63
N TYR A 24 -5.99 -4.30 3.09
CA TYR A 24 -6.18 -3.65 1.81
C TYR A 24 -6.29 -2.14 2.03
N MET A 25 -5.38 -1.38 1.44
CA MET A 25 -5.29 0.07 1.61
C MET A 25 -5.52 0.76 0.28
N ARG A 26 -6.65 1.47 0.16
CA ARG A 26 -6.91 2.37 -0.96
C ARG A 26 -6.06 3.64 -0.79
N ILE A 27 -5.31 3.98 -1.83
CA ILE A 27 -4.52 5.22 -1.89
C ILE A 27 -5.05 6.04 -3.07
N LEU A 28 -5.80 7.09 -2.75
CA LEU A 28 -6.48 7.95 -3.72
C LEU A 28 -5.72 9.26 -3.95
N GLN A 29 -5.54 9.66 -5.22
CA GLN A 29 -5.10 11.01 -5.57
C GLN A 29 -6.30 11.97 -5.53
N GLU A 30 -6.60 12.50 -4.34
CA GLU A 30 -7.88 13.19 -4.07
C GLU A 30 -7.95 14.63 -4.64
N ASN A 31 -6.86 15.41 -4.55
CA ASN A 31 -6.80 16.77 -5.10
C ASN A 31 -5.34 17.25 -5.26
N SER A 32 -4.67 16.81 -6.32
CA SER A 32 -3.23 17.04 -6.52
C SER A 32 -2.96 17.59 -7.91
N ASN A 33 -2.25 18.72 -7.97
CA ASN A 33 -1.64 19.24 -9.20
C ASN A 33 -0.38 18.45 -9.61
N ALA A 34 0.08 17.51 -8.79
CA ALA A 34 1.22 16.66 -9.13
C ALA A 34 0.83 15.70 -10.26
N ALA A 35 1.75 15.48 -11.18
CA ALA A 35 1.57 14.53 -12.25
C ALA A 35 1.45 13.11 -11.66
N VAL A 36 0.66 12.24 -12.31
CA VAL A 36 0.48 10.84 -11.90
C VAL A 36 1.81 10.12 -11.64
N PRO A 37 2.88 10.28 -12.47
CA PRO A 37 4.18 9.65 -12.19
C PRO A 37 4.82 10.09 -10.86
N ASP A 38 4.64 11.35 -10.46
CA ASP A 38 5.19 11.88 -9.21
C ASP A 38 4.44 11.30 -8.01
N PHE A 39 3.11 11.22 -8.11
CA PHE A 39 2.27 10.58 -7.11
C PHE A 39 2.62 9.11 -6.94
N LEU A 40 2.69 8.34 -8.04
CA LEU A 40 3.07 6.93 -8.02
C LEU A 40 4.49 6.73 -7.47
N SER A 41 5.42 7.63 -7.78
CA SER A 41 6.77 7.60 -7.23
C SER A 41 6.76 7.82 -5.72
N ALA A 42 5.94 8.73 -5.22
CA ALA A 42 5.78 8.94 -3.79
C ALA A 42 5.19 7.71 -3.09
N VAL A 43 4.12 7.12 -3.63
CA VAL A 43 3.50 5.89 -3.10
C VAL A 43 4.50 4.74 -3.08
N ARG A 44 5.30 4.56 -4.14
CA ARG A 44 6.36 3.53 -4.18
C ARG A 44 7.43 3.75 -3.12
N ARG A 45 7.84 5.00 -2.85
CA ARG A 45 8.81 5.29 -1.76
C ARG A 45 8.26 4.84 -0.41
N TYR A 46 6.99 5.11 -0.15
CA TYR A 46 6.34 4.66 1.07
C TYR A 46 6.20 3.13 1.13
N ALA A 47 5.80 2.47 0.03
CA ALA A 47 5.79 1.00 -0.04
C ALA A 47 7.15 0.40 0.32
N ASN A 48 8.22 0.98 -0.23
CA ASN A 48 9.60 0.54 -0.02
C ASN A 48 10.16 0.87 1.38
N SER A 49 9.52 1.79 2.11
CA SER A 49 9.87 2.06 3.52
C SER A 49 9.37 0.98 4.48
N LEU A 50 8.41 0.15 4.05
CA LEU A 50 7.97 -0.99 4.83
C LEU A 50 9.07 -2.08 4.84
N PRO A 51 9.18 -2.87 5.92
CA PRO A 51 10.10 -4.00 5.96
C PRO A 51 9.93 -4.94 4.76
N SER A 52 11.01 -5.59 4.34
CA SER A 52 10.97 -6.55 3.22
C SER A 52 9.86 -7.59 3.40
N GLY A 53 9.09 -7.83 2.34
CA GLY A 53 7.96 -8.76 2.34
C GLY A 53 6.68 -8.25 3.02
N ARG A 54 6.67 -7.02 3.56
CA ARG A 54 5.51 -6.44 4.26
C ARG A 54 4.50 -5.74 3.35
N HIS A 55 4.88 -5.46 2.11
CA HIS A 55 3.93 -5.09 1.06
C HIS A 55 3.81 -6.23 0.04
N TYR A 56 2.61 -6.45 -0.48
CA TYR A 56 2.39 -7.39 -1.56
C TYR A 56 2.81 -6.79 -2.91
N THR A 57 3.73 -7.44 -3.62
CA THR A 57 4.32 -6.98 -4.89
C THR A 57 3.73 -7.64 -6.14
N GLY A 58 2.86 -8.65 -5.98
CA GLY A 58 2.40 -9.46 -7.09
C GLY A 58 1.40 -8.78 -8.02
N GLY A 59 0.92 -7.57 -7.70
CA GLY A 59 -0.21 -6.91 -8.35
C GLY A 59 -0.12 -6.66 -9.87
N VAL A 60 1.04 -6.85 -10.50
CA VAL A 60 1.18 -6.81 -11.98
C VAL A 60 1.00 -8.21 -12.60
N THR A 61 1.39 -9.27 -11.91
CA THR A 61 1.40 -10.65 -12.40
C THR A 61 0.28 -11.52 -11.81
N ASP A 62 -0.33 -11.06 -10.71
CA ASP A 62 -1.37 -11.74 -9.94
C ASP A 62 -2.33 -10.68 -9.41
N GLN A 63 -3.36 -10.40 -10.21
CA GLN A 63 -4.35 -9.36 -9.95
C GLN A 63 -5.35 -9.74 -8.86
N ASN A 64 -5.41 -11.01 -8.45
CA ASN A 64 -6.35 -11.50 -7.46
C ASN A 64 -5.66 -12.44 -6.45
N PRO A 65 -4.83 -11.89 -5.56
CA PRO A 65 -4.08 -12.71 -4.63
C PRO A 65 -4.99 -13.43 -3.64
N THR A 66 -4.62 -14.66 -3.31
CA THR A 66 -5.23 -15.41 -2.22
C THR A 66 -4.86 -14.81 -0.86
N LEU A 67 -5.67 -15.10 0.16
CA LEU A 67 -5.35 -14.74 1.55
C LEU A 67 -3.98 -15.28 1.97
N ALA A 68 -3.63 -16.50 1.55
CA ALA A 68 -2.34 -17.11 1.87
C ALA A 68 -1.15 -16.29 1.37
N GLN A 69 -1.28 -15.65 0.19
CA GLN A 69 -0.22 -14.81 -0.37
C GLN A 69 -0.10 -13.44 0.32
N THR A 70 -1.16 -12.97 0.99
CA THR A 70 -1.24 -11.62 1.57
C THR A 70 -1.15 -11.57 3.09
N ARG A 71 -1.17 -12.73 3.79
CA ARG A 71 -1.00 -12.77 5.26
C ARG A 71 0.24 -12.00 5.72
N GLY A 72 0.05 -11.14 6.72
CA GLY A 72 1.06 -10.29 7.31
C GLY A 72 1.47 -9.12 6.43
N LYS A 73 0.79 -8.87 5.31
CA LYS A 73 1.15 -7.83 4.32
C LYS A 73 0.06 -6.78 4.19
N VAL A 74 0.49 -5.63 3.68
CA VAL A 74 -0.42 -4.63 3.13
C VAL A 74 -0.52 -4.81 1.61
N VAL A 75 -1.73 -4.66 1.07
CA VAL A 75 -2.03 -4.62 -0.36
C VAL A 75 -2.42 -3.19 -0.71
N PHE A 76 -1.67 -2.53 -1.59
CA PHE A 76 -1.98 -1.17 -2.02
C PHE A 76 -2.88 -1.18 -3.25
N CYS A 77 -4.06 -0.57 -3.10
CA CYS A 77 -5.02 -0.36 -4.16
C CYS A 77 -4.91 1.11 -4.59
N ILE A 78 -4.12 1.36 -5.62
CA ILE A 78 -3.84 2.72 -6.08
C ILE A 78 -4.97 3.20 -6.98
N ASP A 79 -5.50 4.37 -6.68
CA ASP A 79 -6.61 4.99 -7.39
C ASP A 79 -6.19 6.40 -7.84
N VAL A 80 -5.92 6.52 -9.15
CA VAL A 80 -5.50 7.77 -9.80
C VAL A 80 -6.39 8.02 -11.02
N LEU A 81 -6.75 9.28 -11.25
CA LEU A 81 -7.53 9.67 -12.43
C LEU A 81 -6.77 9.28 -13.72
N GLY A 82 -7.42 8.50 -14.58
CA GLY A 82 -6.88 8.10 -15.89
C GLY A 82 -6.21 6.72 -15.95
N TYR A 83 -6.19 5.95 -14.85
CA TYR A 83 -5.88 4.51 -14.87
C TYR A 83 -7.15 3.73 -14.51
N SER A 84 -7.75 3.08 -15.51
CA SER A 84 -8.79 2.05 -15.38
C SER A 84 -8.25 0.73 -15.90
#